data_AF-A0A524G320-F1
#
_entry.id   AF-A0A524G320-F1
#
_cell.length_a   1.000
_cell.length_b   1.000
_cell.length_c   1.000
_cell.angle_alpha   90.00
_cell.angle_beta   90.00
_cell.angle_gamma   90.00
#
_symmetry.space_group_name_H-M   'P 1'
#
loop_
_entity.id
_entity.type
_entity.pdbx_description
1 polymer ?
#
loop_
_entity_poly.entity_id
_entity_poly.type
_entity_poly.pdbx_seq_one_letter_code
_entity_poly.pdbx_strand_id
1 'polypeptide(L)'
;MHLREIQKKLDTFDKARGWEKFPASLVFTHLIEELGEISRYITVEEGYKVVGLGHEAPGKNELHREFAQVFNLFTQLANHFKIDLEESVLSELELMERRFSAKDWSRHMQDK
;
A
#
# COMPACT_ATOMS: atom_id res chain seq x y z
N MET A 1 16.10 3.01 7.72
CA MET A 1 16.26 3.97 6.61
C MET A 1 16.53 3.21 5.31
N HIS A 2 15.56 2.41 4.85
CA HIS A 2 15.64 1.66 3.60
C HIS A 2 14.55 2.08 2.61
N LEU A 3 13.58 2.88 3.08
CA LEU A 3 12.43 3.26 2.28
C LEU A 3 12.87 4.22 1.17
N ARG A 4 13.77 5.16 1.50
CA ARG A 4 14.37 6.07 0.52
C ARG A 4 15.19 5.33 -0.54
N GLU A 5 15.87 4.25 -0.18
CA GLU A 5 16.65 3.43 -1.13
C GLU A 5 15.73 2.66 -2.08
N ILE A 6 14.68 2.05 -1.54
CA ILE A 6 13.64 1.35 -2.32
C ILE A 6 12.96 2.34 -3.27
N GLN A 7 12.54 3.50 -2.77
CA GLN A 7 11.90 4.55 -3.57
C GLN A 7 12.76 4.97 -4.75
N LYS A 8 14.07 5.20 -4.55
CA LYS A 8 15.02 5.52 -5.63
C LYS A 8 15.17 4.39 -6.65
N LYS A 9 15.19 3.14 -6.19
CA LYS A 9 15.29 1.96 -7.07
C LYS A 9 14.06 1.85 -7.97
N LEU A 10 12.86 2.08 -7.42
CA LEU A 10 11.60 2.07 -8.16
C LEU A 10 11.53 3.25 -9.14
N ASP A 11 11.90 4.46 -8.72
CA ASP A 11 11.98 5.63 -9.59
C ASP A 11 12.89 5.39 -10.80
N THR A 12 14.05 4.78 -10.56
CA THR A 12 14.99 4.41 -11.64
C THR A 12 14.38 3.37 -12.59
N PHE A 13 13.67 2.38 -12.04
CA PHE A 13 12.99 1.34 -12.82
C PHE A 13 11.88 1.92 -13.72
N ASP A 14 11.09 2.86 -13.20
CA ASP A 14 10.00 3.52 -13.94
C ASP A 14 10.56 4.41 -15.05
N LYS A 15 11.57 5.24 -14.73
CA LYS A 15 12.24 6.13 -15.67
C LYS A 15 12.91 5.39 -16.82
N ALA A 16 13.51 4.22 -16.55
CA ALA A 16 14.10 3.39 -17.58
C ALA A 16 13.08 2.89 -18.62
N ARG A 17 11.78 2.92 -18.29
CA ARG A 17 10.67 2.49 -19.17
C ARG A 17 9.82 3.66 -19.67
N GLY A 18 10.11 4.89 -19.25
CA GLY A 18 9.28 6.05 -19.59
C GLY A 18 7.94 6.08 -18.87
N TRP A 19 7.77 5.31 -17.79
CA TRP A 19 6.50 5.20 -17.06
C TRP A 19 6.20 6.42 -16.18
N GLU A 20 7.19 7.24 -15.87
CA GLU A 20 7.03 8.53 -15.21
C GLU A 20 6.19 9.52 -16.04
N LYS A 21 6.00 9.24 -17.34
CA LYS A 21 5.20 10.05 -18.27
C LYS A 21 3.70 9.75 -18.18
N PHE A 22 3.30 8.64 -17.55
CA PHE A 22 1.88 8.37 -17.37
C PHE A 22 1.25 9.43 -16.46
N PRO A 23 0.06 9.95 -16.79
CA PRO A 23 -0.68 10.85 -15.90
C PRO A 23 -0.92 10.20 -14.53
N ALA A 24 -0.75 10.97 -13.46
CA ALA A 24 -0.99 10.49 -12.09
C ALA A 24 -2.41 9.91 -11.89
N SER A 25 -3.40 10.42 -12.63
CA SER A 25 -4.76 9.87 -12.60
C SER A 25 -4.82 8.40 -13.05
N LEU A 26 -4.07 8.01 -14.08
CA LEU A 26 -4.05 6.62 -14.56
C LEU A 26 -3.31 5.71 -13.59
N VAL A 27 -2.17 6.18 -13.04
CA VAL A 27 -1.43 5.44 -12.02
C VAL A 27 -2.29 5.25 -10.76
N PHE A 28 -3.06 6.27 -10.37
CA PHE A 28 -3.99 6.18 -9.26
C PHE A 28 -5.16 5.21 -9.54
N THR A 29 -5.74 5.23 -10.74
CA THR A 29 -6.75 4.22 -11.13
C THR A 29 -6.19 2.81 -11.01
N HIS A 30 -4.98 2.56 -11.51
CA HIS A 30 -4.33 1.25 -11.42
C HIS A 30 -4.06 0.86 -9.95
N LEU A 31 -3.65 1.81 -9.09
CA LEU A 31 -3.50 1.56 -7.66
C LEU A 31 -4.80 1.06 -7.01
N ILE A 32 -5.96 1.60 -7.41
CA ILE A 32 -7.26 1.15 -6.91
C ILE A 32 -7.58 -0.28 -7.37
N GLU A 33 -7.22 -0.64 -8.60
CA GLU A 33 -7.39 -2.00 -9.12
C GLU A 33 -6.58 -3.02 -8.29
N GLU A 34 -5.30 -2.73 -8.02
CA GLU A 34 -4.43 -3.61 -7.23
C GLU A 34 -4.87 -3.71 -5.75
N LEU A 35 -5.42 -2.63 -5.18
CA LEU A 35 -6.08 -2.69 -3.86
C LEU A 35 -7.32 -3.60 -3.88
N GLY A 36 -8.03 -3.67 -5.01
CA GLY A 36 -9.14 -4.59 -5.23
C GLY A 36 -8.72 -6.05 -5.17
N GLU A 37 -7.52 -6.37 -5.64
CA GLU A 37 -6.97 -7.73 -5.53
C GLU A 37 -6.69 -8.11 -4.07
N ILE A 38 -6.09 -7.22 -3.28
CA ILE A 38 -5.94 -7.43 -1.83
C ILE A 38 -7.31 -7.62 -1.16
N SER A 39 -8.30 -6.79 -1.50
CA SER A 39 -9.66 -6.92 -0.99
C SER A 39 -10.29 -8.27 -1.33
N ARG A 40 -10.02 -8.81 -2.52
CA ARG A 40 -10.49 -10.14 -2.91
C ARG A 40 -9.96 -11.24 -1.98
N TYR A 41 -8.69 -11.18 -1.58
CA TYR A 41 -8.15 -12.11 -0.57
C TYR A 41 -8.87 -11.98 0.77
N ILE A 42 -8.96 -10.76 1.31
CA ILE A 42 -9.59 -10.49 2.61
C ILE A 42 -11.03 -11.01 2.63
N THR A 43 -11.81 -10.70 1.59
CA THR A 43 -13.22 -11.11 1.53
C THR A 43 -13.42 -12.63 1.46
N VAL A 44 -12.45 -13.37 0.91
CA VAL A 44 -12.47 -14.84 0.94
C VAL A 44 -12.04 -15.36 2.32
N GLU A 45 -10.99 -14.79 2.91
CA GLU A 45 -10.48 -15.16 4.23
C GLU A 45 -11.55 -14.96 5.33
N GLU A 46 -12.29 -13.85 5.27
CA GLU A 46 -13.36 -13.52 6.21
C GLU A 46 -14.68 -14.26 5.92
N GLY A 47 -14.73 -15.09 4.88
CA GLY A 47 -15.90 -15.89 4.52
C GLY A 47 -17.06 -15.12 3.87
N TYR A 48 -16.87 -13.84 3.53
CA TYR A 48 -17.85 -13.07 2.75
C TYR A 48 -18.00 -13.65 1.33
N LYS A 49 -16.88 -14.02 0.69
CA LYS A 49 -16.84 -14.73 -0.59
C LYS A 49 -16.49 -16.20 -0.35
N VAL A 50 -17.49 -17.07 -0.48
CA VAL A 50 -17.31 -18.52 -0.26
C VAL A 50 -16.85 -19.21 -1.54
N VAL A 51 -15.66 -19.83 -1.48
CA VAL A 51 -15.10 -20.59 -2.61
C VAL A 51 -16.02 -21.73 -3.00
N GLY A 52 -16.32 -21.84 -4.29
CA GLY A 52 -17.25 -22.84 -4.82
C GLY A 52 -18.72 -22.42 -4.81
N LEU A 53 -19.07 -21.28 -4.21
CA LEU A 53 -20.40 -20.67 -4.28
C LEU A 53 -20.37 -19.38 -5.14
N GLY A 54 -19.92 -19.52 -6.39
CA GLY A 54 -19.80 -18.39 -7.32
C GLY A 54 -18.51 -17.56 -7.18
N HIS A 55 -17.60 -17.98 -6.31
CA HIS A 55 -16.29 -17.35 -6.11
C HIS A 55 -15.16 -18.37 -6.23
N GLU A 56 -14.04 -17.91 -6.78
CA GLU A 56 -12.79 -18.66 -6.86
C GLU A 56 -11.80 -18.19 -5.80
N ALA A 57 -10.98 -19.13 -5.32
CA ALA A 57 -9.90 -18.79 -4.42
C ALA A 57 -8.81 -18.02 -5.19
N PRO A 58 -8.34 -16.88 -4.66
CA PRO A 58 -7.13 -16.25 -5.16
C PRO A 58 -5.93 -17.19 -5.01
N GLY A 59 -4.90 -17.08 -5.85
CA GLY A 59 -3.73 -17.96 -5.76
C GLY A 59 -3.00 -17.76 -4.42
N LYS A 60 -2.77 -18.79 -3.61
CA LYS A 60 -2.17 -18.62 -2.26
C LYS A 60 -0.84 -17.82 -2.22
N ASN A 61 -0.10 -17.81 -3.33
CA ASN A 61 1.19 -17.12 -3.45
C ASN A 61 1.11 -15.75 -4.14
N GLU A 62 -0.08 -15.21 -4.44
CA GLU A 62 -0.17 -13.92 -5.15
C GLU A 62 -0.35 -12.73 -4.22
N LEU A 63 -0.84 -12.90 -2.98
CA LEU A 63 -1.09 -11.79 -2.06
C LEU A 63 0.15 -10.91 -1.82
N HIS A 64 1.33 -11.51 -1.66
CA HIS A 64 2.57 -10.74 -1.47
C HIS A 64 2.93 -9.90 -2.71
N ARG A 65 2.50 -10.32 -3.91
CA ARG A 65 2.70 -9.60 -5.17
C ARG A 65 1.75 -8.41 -5.25
N GLU A 66 0.50 -8.59 -4.84
CA GLU A 66 -0.49 -7.51 -4.81
C GLU A 66 -0.05 -6.37 -3.88
N PHE A 67 0.43 -6.71 -2.67
CA PHE A 67 1.03 -5.71 -1.77
C PHE A 67 2.24 -4.99 -2.40
N ALA A 68 3.08 -5.71 -3.15
CA ALA A 68 4.22 -5.12 -3.84
C ALA A 68 3.78 -4.20 -5.00
N GLN A 69 2.75 -4.57 -5.76
CA GLN A 69 2.17 -3.76 -6.84
C GLN A 69 1.54 -2.48 -6.30
N VAL A 70 0.71 -2.60 -5.25
CA VAL A 70 0.14 -1.45 -4.53
C VAL A 70 1.23 -0.51 -4.06
N PHE A 71 2.27 -1.03 -3.40
CA PHE A 71 3.37 -0.22 -2.91
C PHE A 71 4.17 0.44 -4.05
N ASN A 72 4.38 -0.26 -5.17
CA ASN A 72 5.08 0.28 -6.33
C ASN A 72 4.31 1.45 -6.96
N LEU A 73 3.01 1.27 -7.23
CA LEU A 73 2.16 2.32 -7.81
C LEU A 73 2.02 3.52 -6.86
N PHE A 74 1.89 3.29 -5.56
CA PHE A 74 1.93 4.35 -4.56
C PHE A 74 3.27 5.12 -4.59
N THR A 75 4.39 4.41 -4.72
CA THR A 75 5.71 5.02 -4.83
C THR A 75 5.87 5.82 -6.12
N GLN A 76 5.35 5.33 -7.25
CA GLN A 76 5.33 6.05 -8.52
C GLN A 76 4.56 7.38 -8.40
N LEU A 77 3.41 7.38 -7.71
CA LEU A 77 2.68 8.61 -7.40
C LEU A 77 3.50 9.56 -6.53
N ALA A 78 4.12 9.05 -5.45
CA ALA A 78 4.98 9.86 -4.60
C ALA A 78 6.14 10.51 -5.39
N ASN A 79 6.77 9.74 -6.30
CA ASN A 79 7.81 10.24 -7.19
C ASN A 79 7.29 11.31 -8.16
N HIS A 80 6.09 11.11 -8.74
CA HIS A 80 5.43 12.09 -9.60
C HIS A 80 5.24 13.44 -8.89
N PHE A 81 4.80 13.41 -7.62
CA PHE A 81 4.61 14.59 -6.79
C PHE A 81 5.88 15.06 -6.06
N LYS A 82 7.02 14.39 -6.29
CA LYS A 82 8.33 14.71 -5.67
C LYS A 82 8.29 14.67 -4.14
N ILE A 83 7.57 13.70 -3.59
CA ILE A 83 7.45 13.46 -2.14
C ILE A 83 8.53 12.48 -1.68
N ASP A 84 9.27 12.84 -0.64
CA ASP A 84 10.17 11.91 0.06
C ASP A 84 9.36 11.08 1.05
N LEU A 85 9.17 9.79 0.76
CA LEU A 85 8.31 8.92 1.56
C LEU A 85 8.87 8.67 2.96
N GLU A 86 10.20 8.50 3.08
CA GLU A 86 10.83 8.21 4.36
C GLU A 86 10.71 9.40 5.32
N GLU A 87 10.99 10.61 4.84
CA GLU A 87 10.80 11.83 5.62
C GLU A 87 9.33 12.08 5.98
N SER A 88 8.42 11.87 5.02
CA SER A 88 6.98 12.05 5.24
C SER A 88 6.43 11.08 6.29
N VAL A 89 6.81 9.81 6.25
CA VAL A 89 6.38 8.81 7.24
C VAL A 89 6.97 9.10 8.62
N LEU A 90 8.26 9.45 8.71
CA LEU A 90 8.90 9.72 10.00
C LEU A 90 8.33 10.96 10.68
N SER A 91 8.08 12.03 9.93
CA SER A 91 7.49 13.26 10.45
C SER A 91 6.04 13.07 10.90
N GLU A 92 5.21 12.35 10.13
CA GLU A 92 3.85 12.03 10.53
C GLU A 92 3.81 11.11 11.75
N LEU A 93 4.72 10.13 11.83
CA LEU A 93 4.84 9.24 12.98
C LEU A 93 5.12 10.03 14.26
N GLU A 94 6.06 10.99 14.23
CA GLU A 94 6.35 11.85 15.39
C GLU A 94 5.12 12.68 15.81
N LEU A 95 4.30 13.14 14.86
CA LEU A 95 3.04 13.82 15.15
C LEU A 95 1.98 12.87 15.71
N MET A 96 1.91 11.63 15.20
CA MET A 96 0.98 10.61 15.68
C MET A 96 1.32 10.20 17.12
N GLU A 97 2.59 9.99 17.45
CA GLU A 97 3.03 9.65 18.82
C GLU A 97 2.66 10.73 19.84
N ARG A 98 2.71 12.01 19.44
CA ARG A 98 2.26 13.13 20.29
C ARG A 98 0.74 13.18 20.44
N ARG A 99 -0.01 12.89 19.38
CA ARG A 99 -1.49 12.96 19.38
C ARG A 99 -2.14 11.75 20.04
N PHE A 100 -1.51 10.58 19.95
CA PHE A 100 -2.10 9.30 20.32
C PHE A 100 -1.25 8.60 21.38
N SER A 101 -1.51 8.95 22.64
CA SER A 101 -0.87 8.34 23.82
C SER A 101 -0.96 6.81 23.79
N ALA A 102 0.20 6.15 23.77
CA ALA A 102 0.28 4.69 23.79
C ALA A 102 -0.40 4.10 25.04
N LYS A 103 -0.29 4.78 26.20
CA LYS A 103 -0.91 4.34 27.45
C LYS A 103 -2.44 4.38 27.37
N ASP A 104 -2.99 5.48 26.87
CA ASP A 104 -4.45 5.65 26.81
C ASP A 104 -5.10 4.72 25.80
N TRP A 105 -4.47 4.57 24.63
CA TRP A 105 -4.92 3.62 23.61
C TRP A 105 -4.80 2.17 24.06
N SER A 106 -3.69 1.79 24.71
CA SER A 106 -3.51 0.42 25.21
C SER A 106 -4.58 0.06 26.24
N ARG A 107 -4.90 0.99 27.15
CA ARG A 107 -5.99 0.78 28.12
C ARG A 107 -7.34 0.62 27.42
N HIS A 108 -7.67 1.52 26.48
CA HIS A 108 -8.94 1.45 25.76
C HIS A 108 -9.12 0.14 24.97
N MET A 109 -8.06 -0.39 24.37
CA MET A 109 -8.12 -1.62 23.57
C MET A 109 -8.22 -2.90 24.40
N GLN A 110 -7.81 -2.89 25.67
CA GLN A 110 -8.01 -4.04 26.58
C GLN A 110 -9.47 -4.24 26.97
N ASP A 111 -10.27 -3.18 26.87
CA ASP A 111 -11.70 -3.19 27.22
C ASP A 111 -12.61 -3.57 26.02
N LYS A 112 -12.03 -3.90 24.86
CA LYS A 112 -12.72 -4.33 23.63
C LYS A 112 -12.53 -5.82 23.35
#